data_AF-A0A2C6U9S7-F1
#
_entry.id   AF-A0A2C6U9S7-F1
#
_cell.length_a   1.000
_cell.length_b   1.000
_cell.length_c   1.000
_cell.angle_alpha   90.00
_cell.angle_beta   90.00
_cell.angle_gamma   90.00
#
_symmetry.space_group_name_H-M   'P 1'
#
loop_
_entity.id
_entity.type
_entity.pdbx_description
1 polymer ?
#
loop_
_entity_poly.entity_id
_entity_poly.type
_entity_poly.pdbx_seq_one_letter_code
_entity_poly.pdbx_strand_id
1 'polypeptide(L)'
;MEKDKIIQLIEQELVQADEANSNAEFEKHIYAIHTLTSLVSHTSSTKQVYSDNSFNVSSSFKATKPQNSPATQGVSEDEIRAMGGKVSDVSSPSTTTNTSLTANKLVTDDEVGNGDSIFDF
;
A
#
# COMPACT_ATOMS: atom_id res chain seq x y z
N MET A 1 18.38 25.44 -14.16
CA MET A 1 17.62 24.91 -15.32
C MET A 1 16.42 24.09 -14.89
N GLU A 2 16.55 22.93 -14.23
CA GLU A 2 15.36 22.17 -13.80
C GLU A 2 14.53 22.87 -12.71
N LYS A 3 15.20 23.50 -11.73
CA LYS A 3 14.51 24.24 -10.66
C LYS A 3 13.69 25.42 -11.18
N ASP A 4 14.24 26.17 -12.15
CA ASP A 4 13.56 27.33 -12.75
C ASP A 4 12.30 26.91 -13.51
N LYS A 5 12.33 25.74 -14.17
CA LYS A 5 11.17 25.16 -14.84
C LYS A 5 10.09 24.72 -13.86
N ILE A 6 10.48 24.15 -12.72
CA ILE A 6 9.53 23.75 -11.67
C ILE A 6 8.89 24.97 -11.01
N ILE A 7 9.66 26.04 -10.79
CA ILE A 7 9.11 27.31 -10.27
C ILE A 7 8.05 27.86 -11.22
N GLN A 8 8.33 27.91 -12.54
CA GLN A 8 7.33 28.35 -13.53
C GLN A 8 6.05 27.52 -13.50
N LEU A 9 6.15 26.19 -13.35
CA LEU A 9 4.99 25.31 -13.23
C LEU A 9 4.20 25.58 -11.94
N ILE A 10 4.88 25.85 -10.82
CA ILE A 10 4.21 26.21 -9.57
C ILE A 10 3.49 27.55 -9.69
N GLU A 11 4.10 28.55 -10.32
CA GLU A 11 3.46 29.85 -10.57
C GLU A 11 2.19 29.69 -11.42
N GLN A 12 2.27 28.89 -12.48
CA GLN A 12 1.12 28.59 -13.33
C GLN A 12 0.00 27.88 -12.55
N GLU A 13 0.33 26.92 -11.69
CA GLU A 13 -0.70 26.24 -10.90
C GLU A 13 -1.28 27.10 -9.78
N LEU A 14 -0.53 28.07 -9.25
CA LEU A 14 -1.06 29.05 -8.30
C LEU A 14 -2.11 29.95 -8.96
N VAL A 15 -1.87 30.39 -10.20
CA VAL A 15 -2.85 31.18 -10.95
C VAL A 15 -4.11 30.35 -11.23
N GLN A 16 -3.96 29.10 -11.67
CA GLN A 16 -5.11 28.23 -11.91
C GLN A 16 -5.89 27.88 -10.63
N ALA A 17 -5.21 27.71 -9.50
CA ALA A 17 -5.86 27.51 -8.22
C ALA A 17 -6.70 28.73 -7.80
N ASP A 18 -6.22 29.94 -8.07
CA ASP A 18 -6.95 31.18 -7.79
C ASP A 18 -8.18 31.35 -8.70
N GLU A 19 -8.09 30.89 -9.95
CA GLU A 19 -9.18 30.91 -10.93
C GLU A 19 -10.18 29.74 -10.79
N ALA A 20 -9.90 28.78 -9.90
CA ALA A 20 -10.71 27.57 -9.77
C ALA A 20 -12.14 27.89 -9.28
N ASN A 21 -13.14 27.41 -10.03
CA ASN A 21 -14.55 27.68 -9.73
C ASN A 21 -15.20 26.64 -8.81
N SER A 22 -14.48 25.57 -8.48
CA SER A 22 -14.95 24.44 -7.68
C SER A 22 -13.89 24.01 -6.68
N ASN A 23 -14.32 23.63 -5.48
CA ASN A 23 -13.42 23.15 -4.43
C ASN A 23 -12.62 21.91 -4.87
N ALA A 24 -13.23 21.02 -5.67
CA ALA A 24 -12.54 19.82 -6.17
C ALA A 24 -11.41 20.18 -7.16
N GLU A 25 -11.58 21.24 -7.94
CA GLU A 25 -10.58 21.71 -8.89
C GLU A 25 -9.45 22.44 -8.15
N PHE A 26 -9.80 23.29 -7.19
CA PHE A 26 -8.84 23.90 -6.27
C PHE A 26 -7.97 22.86 -5.55
N GLU A 27 -8.56 21.82 -4.94
CA GLU A 27 -7.83 20.75 -4.27
C GLU A 27 -6.86 20.02 -5.20
N LYS A 28 -7.24 19.82 -6.46
CA LYS A 28 -6.39 19.22 -7.49
C LYS A 28 -5.17 20.10 -7.78
N HIS A 29 -5.35 21.41 -7.94
CA HIS A 29 -4.22 22.34 -8.16
C HIS A 29 -3.29 22.41 -6.94
N ILE A 30 -3.85 22.43 -5.72
CA ILE A 30 -3.04 22.39 -4.48
C ILE A 30 -2.23 21.09 -4.38
N TYR A 31 -2.78 19.94 -4.75
CA TYR A 31 -2.05 18.68 -4.77
C TYR A 31 -0.92 18.66 -5.83
N ALA A 32 -1.16 19.26 -7.00
CA ALA A 32 -0.12 19.43 -8.02
C ALA A 32 1.04 20.28 -7.51
N ILE A 33 0.76 21.40 -6.83
CA ILE A 33 1.79 22.25 -6.21
C ILE A 33 2.57 21.48 -5.14
N HIS A 34 1.87 20.71 -4.30
CA HIS A 34 2.50 19.89 -3.25
C HIS A 34 3.49 18.87 -3.85
N THR A 35 3.10 18.18 -4.93
CA THR A 35 3.94 17.19 -5.60
C THR A 35 5.15 17.83 -6.29
N LEU A 36 4.95 18.95 -7.02
CA LEU A 36 6.04 19.72 -7.63
C LEU A 36 7.06 20.23 -6.60
N THR A 37 6.57 20.74 -5.47
CA THR A 37 7.42 21.24 -4.36
C THR A 37 8.17 20.09 -3.70
N SER A 38 7.51 18.95 -3.50
CA SER A 38 8.12 17.75 -2.94
C SER A 38 9.28 17.25 -3.81
N LEU A 39 9.09 17.16 -5.14
CA LEU A 39 10.13 16.77 -6.08
C LEU A 39 11.39 17.63 -5.96
N VAL A 40 11.24 18.96 -5.80
CA VAL A 40 12.38 19.87 -5.58
C VAL A 40 12.99 19.66 -4.20
N SER A 41 12.18 19.54 -3.15
CA SER A 41 12.67 19.40 -1.78
C SER A 41 13.44 18.11 -1.55
N HIS A 42 13.14 17.02 -2.28
CA HIS A 42 13.90 15.78 -2.24
C HIS A 42 15.33 15.92 -2.79
N THR A 43 15.61 16.93 -3.63
CA THR A 43 16.95 17.20 -4.17
C THR A 43 17.84 18.01 -3.23
N SER A 44 17.25 18.69 -2.25
CA SER A 44 17.94 19.47 -1.22
C SER A 44 17.81 18.76 0.12
N SER A 45 18.73 17.83 0.38
CA SER A 45 18.83 17.04 1.60
C SER A 45 18.80 17.89 2.87
N THR A 46 17.61 18.07 3.45
CA THR A 46 17.37 18.13 4.90
C THR A 46 15.91 17.74 5.09
N LYS A 47 15.66 16.49 5.50
CA LYS A 47 14.34 16.04 5.93
C LYS A 47 13.92 16.84 7.17
N GLN A 48 13.33 18.02 6.98
CA GLN A 48 12.52 18.64 8.02
C GLN A 48 11.21 17.86 8.04
N VAL A 49 11.15 16.89 8.95
CA VAL A 49 9.94 16.14 9.25
C VAL A 49 9.00 17.13 9.93
N TYR A 50 8.21 17.85 9.14
CA TYR A 50 7.01 18.48 9.67
C TYR A 50 6.01 17.35 9.88
N SER A 51 5.72 17.05 11.15
CA SER A 51 4.60 16.19 11.52
C SER A 51 3.32 16.95 11.20
N ASP A 52 2.94 16.94 9.93
CA ASP A 52 1.60 17.32 9.53
C ASP A 52 0.65 16.28 10.15
N ASN A 53 -0.31 16.71 10.96
CA ASN A 53 -1.33 15.83 11.54
C ASN A 53 -2.34 15.35 10.47
N SER A 54 -2.01 15.50 9.19
CA SER A 54 -2.74 14.93 8.07
C SER A 54 -2.48 13.42 8.02
N PHE A 55 -3.48 12.67 8.46
CA PHE A 55 -3.71 11.23 8.28
C PHE A 55 -2.46 10.40 7.94
N ASN A 56 -1.84 9.87 8.99
CA ASN A 56 -0.76 8.89 8.91
C ASN A 56 -1.25 7.60 8.23
N VAL A 57 -1.13 7.52 6.90
CA VAL A 57 -1.36 6.27 6.14
C VAL A 57 -0.17 5.30 6.30
N SER A 58 0.95 5.76 6.87
CA SER A 58 2.18 5.00 7.07
C SER A 58 2.14 4.08 8.30
N SER A 59 1.21 4.26 9.25
CA SER A 59 0.95 3.28 10.30
C SER A 59 0.29 2.00 9.77
N SER A 60 -0.27 2.04 8.55
CA SER A 60 -0.85 0.87 7.89
C SER A 60 0.19 -0.05 7.24
N PHE A 61 1.46 0.38 7.14
CA PHE A 61 2.57 -0.43 6.64
C PHE A 61 3.70 -0.48 7.67
N LYS A 62 3.38 -0.82 8.93
CA LYS A 62 4.43 -1.32 9.81
C LYS A 62 4.81 -2.72 9.32
N ALA A 63 5.92 -2.79 8.59
CA ALA A 63 6.65 -4.03 8.39
C ALA A 63 6.94 -4.63 9.78
N THR A 64 6.15 -5.62 10.16
CA THR A 64 6.32 -6.37 11.40
C THR A 64 7.62 -7.15 11.27
N LYS A 65 8.65 -6.73 12.01
CA LYS A 65 9.74 -7.63 12.38
C LYS A 65 9.13 -8.86 13.07
N PRO A 66 9.63 -10.08 12.86
CA PRO A 66 9.07 -11.26 13.49
C PRO A 66 9.46 -11.25 14.96
N GLN A 67 8.55 -10.75 15.81
CA GLN A 67 8.68 -10.90 17.25
C GLN A 67 7.74 -12.02 17.67
N ASN A 68 8.35 -13.12 18.10
CA ASN A 68 7.69 -14.25 18.74
C ASN A 68 6.72 -13.81 19.84
N SER A 69 5.61 -14.55 19.95
CA SER A 69 4.64 -14.69 21.05
C SER A 69 3.28 -13.97 20.90
N PRO A 70 2.19 -14.61 21.39
CA PRO A 70 0.94 -14.71 20.65
C PRO A 70 -0.15 -13.80 21.21
N ALA A 71 -0.68 -12.95 20.34
CA ALA A 71 -2.06 -12.50 20.42
C ALA A 71 -2.51 -12.32 18.97
N THR A 72 -3.06 -13.39 18.41
CA THR A 72 -3.76 -13.34 17.15
C THR A 72 -4.87 -12.32 17.27
N GLN A 73 -4.70 -11.15 16.69
CA GLN A 73 -5.83 -10.40 16.17
C GLN A 73 -6.27 -11.13 14.89
N GLY A 74 -6.70 -12.37 15.10
CA GLY A 74 -7.11 -13.31 14.09
C GLY A 74 -8.59 -13.11 13.85
N VAL A 75 -8.94 -13.01 12.57
CA VAL A 75 -10.31 -13.14 12.07
C VAL A 75 -10.99 -14.29 12.82
N SER A 76 -12.15 -14.02 13.43
CA SER A 76 -12.85 -15.03 14.23
C SER A 76 -13.31 -16.18 13.34
N GLU A 77 -13.43 -17.38 13.89
CA GLU A 77 -13.98 -18.53 13.15
C GLU A 77 -15.38 -18.25 12.59
N ASP A 78 -16.18 -17.48 13.33
CA ASP A 78 -17.50 -17.02 12.88
C ASP A 78 -17.40 -16.04 11.70
N GLU A 79 -16.38 -15.18 11.69
CA GLU A 79 -16.11 -14.25 10.60
C GLU A 79 -15.65 -14.99 9.34
N ILE A 80 -14.82 -16.03 9.49
CA ILE A 80 -14.42 -16.92 8.39
C ILE A 80 -15.64 -17.63 7.79
N ARG A 81 -16.56 -18.14 8.62
CA ARG A 81 -17.82 -18.76 8.17
C ARG A 81 -18.72 -17.76 7.45
N ALA A 82 -18.84 -16.52 7.96
CA ALA A 82 -19.64 -15.46 7.35
C ALA A 82 -19.12 -15.04 5.96
N MET A 83 -17.81 -15.16 5.73
CA MET A 83 -17.19 -14.94 4.42
C MET A 83 -17.25 -16.16 3.49
N GLY A 84 -17.94 -17.23 3.89
CA GLY A 84 -18.05 -18.46 3.09
C GLY A 84 -16.85 -19.42 3.20
N GLY A 85 -15.89 -19.12 4.07
CA GLY A 85 -14.74 -19.96 4.37
C GLY A 85 -15.12 -21.24 5.14
N LYS A 86 -14.29 -22.27 5.02
CA LYS A 86 -14.44 -23.51 5.79
C LYS A 86 -13.50 -23.45 7.00
N VAL A 87 -14.03 -23.65 8.20
CA VAL A 87 -13.23 -23.82 9.43
C VAL A 87 -13.17 -25.30 9.77
N SER A 88 -12.01 -25.77 10.20
CA SER A 88 -11.82 -27.18 10.59
C SER A 88 -12.38 -27.38 12.00
N ASP A 89 -13.52 -28.06 12.13
CA ASP A 89 -14.05 -28.41 13.45
C ASP A 89 -13.04 -29.32 14.18
N VAL A 90 -12.65 -28.94 15.40
CA VAL A 90 -11.70 -29.67 16.24
C VAL A 90 -12.32 -30.98 16.70
N SER A 91 -12.18 -32.02 15.87
CA SER A 91 -12.02 -33.42 16.28
C SER A 91 -11.73 -34.29 15.05
N SER A 92 -10.48 -34.28 14.58
CA SER A 92 -9.96 -35.45 13.85
C SER A 92 -8.46 -35.55 14.10
N PRO A 93 -7.97 -36.71 14.57
CA PRO A 93 -6.58 -36.85 14.96
C PRO A 93 -5.68 -36.69 13.73
N SER A 94 -4.66 -35.85 13.91
CA SER A 94 -3.41 -35.81 13.16
C SER A 94 -3.20 -37.03 12.25
N THR A 95 -3.60 -36.90 10.99
CA THR A 95 -3.03 -37.70 9.92
C THR A 95 -2.08 -36.78 9.20
N THR A 96 -0.80 -36.94 9.49
CA THR A 96 0.32 -36.49 8.67
C THR A 96 0.18 -37.07 7.27
N THR A 97 -0.63 -36.43 6.43
CA THR A 97 -0.48 -36.51 4.98
C THR A 97 0.25 -35.26 4.57
N ASN A 98 1.37 -35.43 3.89
CA ASN A 98 2.02 -34.40 3.10
C ASN A 98 1.02 -33.87 2.06
N THR A 99 0.08 -33.03 2.47
CA THR A 99 -0.85 -32.33 1.59
C THR A 99 -0.07 -31.18 1.00
N SER A 100 0.79 -31.60 0.07
CA SER A 100 1.44 -30.90 -1.00
C SER A 100 1.21 -29.39 -1.05
N LEU A 101 2.31 -28.63 -1.08
CA LEU A 101 2.37 -27.22 -1.50
C LEU A 101 1.70 -26.97 -2.88
N THR A 102 1.21 -28.02 -3.56
CA THR A 102 0.43 -27.97 -4.80
C THR A 102 -1.09 -27.85 -4.59
N ALA A 103 -1.63 -28.06 -3.39
CA ALA A 103 -3.08 -28.18 -3.20
C ALA A 103 -3.85 -26.86 -3.43
N ASN A 104 -3.16 -25.72 -3.37
CA ASN A 104 -3.69 -24.38 -3.66
C ASN A 104 -2.91 -23.67 -4.78
N LYS A 105 -2.39 -24.44 -5.75
CA LYS A 105 -1.76 -23.86 -6.94
C LYS A 105 -2.85 -23.42 -7.93
N LEU A 106 -2.89 -22.13 -8.23
CA LEU A 106 -3.70 -21.51 -9.27
C LEU A 106 -2.76 -21.10 -10.39
N VAL A 107 -3.11 -21.43 -11.64
CA VAL A 107 -2.35 -21.10 -12.84
C VAL A 107 -3.27 -20.30 -13.77
N THR A 108 -2.77 -19.20 -14.31
CA THR A 108 -3.44 -18.38 -15.32
C THR A 108 -3.11 -18.86 -16.74
N ASP A 109 -3.84 -18.38 -17.76
CA ASP A 109 -3.71 -18.82 -19.18
C ASP A 109 -2.33 -18.52 -19.81
N ASP A 110 -1.55 -17.64 -19.20
CA ASP A 110 -0.17 -17.32 -19.55
C ASP A 110 0.87 -18.24 -18.87
N GLU A 111 0.40 -19.37 -18.32
CA GLU A 111 1.19 -20.35 -17.56
C GLU A 111 1.83 -19.78 -16.28
N VAL A 112 1.41 -18.58 -15.84
CA VAL A 112 1.88 -17.97 -14.59
C VAL A 112 1.06 -18.52 -13.43
N GLY A 113 1.73 -19.23 -12.52
CA GLY A 113 1.11 -19.80 -11.33
C GLY A 113 1.65 -19.20 -10.04
N ASN A 114 0.84 -19.21 -8.98
CA ASN A 114 1.22 -18.76 -7.64
C ASN A 114 2.22 -19.69 -6.90
N GLY A 115 2.99 -20.51 -7.62
CA GLY A 115 3.94 -21.42 -6.98
C GLY A 115 5.14 -21.86 -7.81
N ASP A 116 5.33 -21.35 -9.03
CA ASP A 116 6.55 -21.59 -9.81
C ASP A 116 7.45 -20.36 -9.66
N SER A 117 8.67 -20.57 -9.17
CA SER A 117 9.57 -19.48 -8.80
C SER A 117 10.18 -18.86 -10.06
N ILE A 118 9.87 -17.60 -10.34
CA ILE A 118 10.45 -16.81 -11.45
C ILE A 118 11.91 -16.39 -11.19
N PHE A 119 12.47 -16.73 -10.02
CA PHE A 119 13.82 -16.36 -9.60
C PHE A 119 14.74 -17.57 -9.42
N ASP A 120 14.60 -18.59 -10.27
CA ASP A 120 15.57 -19.69 -10.35
C ASP A 120 16.61 -19.32 -11.43
N PHE A 121 17.75 -18.74 -10.99
CA PHE A 121 18.88 -18.35 -11.84
C PHE A 121 20.01 -19.37 -11.74
#